data_AF-A0A9J6ZD59-F1
#
_entry.id   AF-A0A9J6ZD59-F1
#
_cell.length_a   1.000
_cell.length_b   1.000
_cell.length_c   1.000
_cell.angle_alpha   90.00
_cell.angle_beta   90.00
_cell.angle_gamma   90.00
#
_symmetry.space_group_name_H-M   'P 1'
#
loop_
_entity.id
_entity.type
_entity.pdbx_description
1 polymer ?
#
loop_
_entity_poly.entity_id
_entity_poly.type
_entity_poly.pdbx_seq_one_letter_code
_entity_poly.pdbx_strand_id
1 'polypeptide(L)'
;MIVDYFAEGNEPTSITLSYFEQLNGNDLEIKVSMMFNATCLFSTANNLQKIIIEYNEEQMTLDRKQLQTWLGYTLDQLESEKKFLKQVNKKLEAGEQLPI
;
A
#
# COMPACT_ATOMS: atom_id res chain seq x y z
N MET A 1 -6.10 11.46 -4.54
CA MET A 1 -6.22 9.99 -4.72
C MET A 1 -7.50 9.72 -5.46
N ILE A 2 -7.40 9.15 -6.64
CA ILE A 2 -8.54 8.55 -7.35
C ILE A 2 -8.45 7.03 -7.13
N VAL A 3 -9.60 6.37 -6.96
CA VAL A 3 -9.69 4.94 -6.72
C VAL A 3 -10.57 4.35 -7.82
N ASP A 4 -9.96 3.57 -8.72
CA ASP A 4 -10.68 2.86 -9.78
C ASP A 4 -10.76 1.36 -9.46
N TYR A 5 -11.94 0.78 -9.65
CA TYR A 5 -12.24 -0.63 -9.39
C TYR A 5 -12.49 -1.37 -10.70
N PHE A 6 -11.74 -2.44 -10.94
CA PHE A 6 -11.92 -3.32 -12.10
C PHE A 6 -12.14 -4.77 -11.64
N ALA A 7 -13.21 -5.39 -12.16
CA ALA A 7 -13.49 -6.80 -12.00
C ALA A 7 -13.92 -7.38 -13.36
N GLU A 8 -12.97 -7.94 -14.12
CA GLU A 8 -13.25 -8.71 -15.33
C GLU A 8 -13.01 -10.21 -15.08
N GLY A 9 -14.07 -11.01 -15.08
CA GLY A 9 -13.96 -12.49 -15.07
C GLY A 9 -13.20 -13.09 -13.88
N ASN A 10 -12.41 -14.15 -14.14
CA ASN A 10 -11.59 -14.87 -13.15
C ASN A 10 -10.30 -14.12 -12.74
N GLU A 11 -10.11 -12.86 -13.14
CA GLU A 11 -8.93 -12.12 -12.75
C GLU A 11 -8.97 -11.70 -11.27
N PRO A 12 -7.81 -11.72 -10.58
CA PRO A 12 -7.67 -11.16 -9.25
C PRO A 12 -8.26 -9.75 -9.15
N THR A 13 -9.19 -9.53 -8.21
CA THR A 13 -9.70 -8.17 -7.95
C THR A 13 -8.53 -7.24 -7.66
N SER A 14 -8.45 -6.13 -8.41
CA SER A 14 -7.40 -5.12 -8.29
C SER A 14 -8.01 -3.72 -8.12
N ILE A 15 -7.24 -2.83 -7.50
CA ILE A 15 -7.56 -1.42 -7.35
C ILE A 15 -6.35 -0.62 -7.81
N THR A 16 -6.59 0.45 -8.57
CA THR A 16 -5.55 1.44 -8.88
C THR A 16 -5.70 2.64 -7.94
N LEU A 17 -4.60 3.02 -7.30
CA LEU A 17 -4.44 4.23 -6.52
C LEU A 17 -3.55 5.21 -7.29
N SER A 18 -4.15 6.25 -7.84
CA SER A 18 -3.42 7.27 -8.59
C SER A 18 -3.18 8.52 -7.73
N TYR A 19 -1.90 8.88 -7.60
CA TYR A 19 -1.39 10.01 -6.84
C TYR A 19 -0.83 11.06 -7.79
N PHE A 20 -1.71 11.97 -8.22
CA PHE A 20 -1.37 13.09 -9.11
C PHE A 20 -0.76 14.28 -8.34
N GLU A 21 -0.12 15.19 -9.08
CA GLU A 21 0.76 16.25 -8.56
C GLU A 21 0.19 17.11 -7.42
N GLN A 22 1.12 17.64 -6.60
CA GLN A 22 0.93 18.46 -5.39
C GLN A 22 0.51 17.69 -4.13
N LEU A 23 1.20 16.60 -3.82
CA LEU A 23 1.17 16.04 -2.47
C LEU A 23 2.10 16.84 -1.56
N ASN A 24 1.60 17.21 -0.38
CA ASN A 24 2.43 17.80 0.67
C ASN A 24 3.28 16.71 1.32
N GLY A 25 4.59 16.91 1.37
CA GLY A 25 5.53 16.01 2.03
C GLY A 25 6.75 15.69 1.16
N ASN A 26 7.76 15.09 1.76
CA ASN A 26 8.88 14.52 1.01
C ASN A 26 8.50 13.16 0.39
N ASP A 27 9.32 12.65 -0.53
CA ASP A 27 9.05 11.40 -1.25
C ASP A 27 8.78 10.21 -0.32
N LEU A 28 9.51 10.11 0.80
CA LEU A 28 9.33 9.04 1.77
C LEU A 28 7.99 9.17 2.50
N GLU A 29 7.62 10.37 2.95
CA GLU A 29 6.33 10.62 3.62
C GLU A 29 5.15 10.27 2.71
N ILE A 30 5.29 10.61 1.42
CA ILE A 30 4.31 10.28 0.39
C ILE A 30 4.20 8.76 0.22
N LYS A 31 5.32 8.06 0.03
CA LYS A 31 5.33 6.59 -0.12
C LYS A 31 4.85 5.85 1.13
N VAL A 32 5.14 6.35 2.33
CA VAL A 32 4.58 5.81 3.58
C VAL A 32 3.05 5.97 3.62
N SER A 33 2.54 7.10 3.15
CA SER A 33 1.10 7.34 3.02
C SER A 33 0.45 6.41 2.00
N MET A 34 1.12 6.14 0.87
CA MET A 34 0.68 5.15 -0.13
C MET A 34 0.59 3.75 0.46
N MET A 35 1.62 3.35 1.19
CA MET A 35 1.66 2.08 1.91
C MET A 35 0.55 1.96 2.94
N PHE A 36 0.21 3.04 3.65
CA PHE A 36 -0.90 3.05 4.60
C PHE A 36 -2.24 2.86 3.90
N ASN A 37 -2.50 3.61 2.82
CA ASN A 37 -3.73 3.49 2.04
C ASN A 37 -3.89 2.08 1.45
N ALA A 38 -2.81 1.52 0.91
CA ALA A 38 -2.80 0.15 0.42
C ALA A 38 -3.11 -0.87 1.53
N THR A 39 -2.48 -0.69 2.71
CA THR A 39 -2.74 -1.49 3.90
C THR A 39 -4.22 -1.47 4.27
N CYS A 40 -4.84 -0.29 4.34
CA CYS A 40 -6.27 -0.13 4.66
C CYS A 40 -7.18 -0.80 3.62
N LEU A 41 -6.88 -0.67 2.33
CA LEU A 41 -7.66 -1.31 1.26
C LEU A 41 -7.61 -2.83 1.36
N PHE A 42 -6.42 -3.41 1.55
CA PHE A 42 -6.30 -4.84 1.77
C PHE A 42 -7.00 -5.28 3.07
N SER A 43 -6.91 -4.52 4.17
CA SER A 43 -7.62 -4.88 5.40
C SER A 43 -9.15 -4.85 5.27
N THR A 44 -9.70 -4.07 4.33
CA THR A 44 -11.15 -3.93 4.15
C THR A 44 -11.73 -4.80 3.02
N ALA A 45 -10.96 -5.05 1.97
CA ALA A 45 -11.38 -5.85 0.82
C ALA A 45 -10.63 -7.20 0.80
N ASN A 46 -11.23 -8.23 1.41
CA ASN A 46 -10.61 -9.56 1.54
C ASN A 46 -10.33 -10.26 0.19
N ASN A 47 -11.12 -9.95 -0.84
CA ASN A 47 -10.92 -10.47 -2.20
C ASN A 47 -9.91 -9.65 -3.02
N LEU A 48 -9.47 -8.48 -2.53
CA LEU A 48 -8.45 -7.67 -3.18
C LEU A 48 -7.10 -8.39 -3.11
N GLN A 49 -6.55 -8.71 -4.27
CA GLN A 49 -5.28 -9.43 -4.39
C GLN A 49 -4.11 -8.50 -4.70
N LYS A 50 -4.37 -7.42 -5.45
CA LYS A 50 -3.34 -6.50 -5.93
C LYS A 50 -3.81 -5.06 -5.83
N ILE A 51 -2.87 -4.17 -5.55
CA ILE A 51 -3.04 -2.73 -5.65
C ILE A 51 -1.98 -2.21 -6.61
N ILE A 52 -2.43 -1.45 -7.61
CA ILE A 52 -1.57 -0.73 -8.53
C ILE A 52 -1.44 0.69 -7.97
N ILE A 53 -0.21 1.18 -7.83
CA ILE A 53 0.08 2.53 -7.34
C ILE A 53 0.72 3.31 -8.47
N GLU A 54 0.11 4.43 -8.84
CA GLU A 54 0.65 5.34 -9.85
C GLU A 54 1.13 6.62 -9.17
N TYR A 55 2.41 6.93 -9.30
CA TYR A 55 3.05 8.08 -8.68
C TYR A 55 4.29 8.51 -9.47
N ASN A 56 4.44 9.82 -9.71
CA ASN A 56 5.56 10.39 -10.48
C ASN A 56 5.83 9.69 -11.83
N GLU A 57 4.76 9.40 -12.58
CA GLU A 57 4.83 8.67 -13.87
C GLU A 57 5.31 7.21 -13.74
N GLU A 58 5.56 6.72 -12.53
CA GLU A 58 5.88 5.33 -12.24
C GLU A 58 4.63 4.56 -11.82
N GLN A 59 4.60 3.28 -12.17
CA GLN A 59 3.56 2.33 -11.79
C GLN A 59 4.17 1.18 -11.00
N MET A 60 3.79 1.06 -9.73
CA MET A 60 4.15 -0.06 -8.87
C MET A 60 2.97 -1.00 -8.69
N THR A 61 3.25 -2.30 -8.59
CA THR A 61 2.25 -3.29 -8.17
C THR A 61 2.63 -3.83 -6.80
N LEU A 62 1.70 -3.72 -5.86
CA LEU A 62 1.82 -4.28 -4.53
C LEU A 62 0.76 -5.37 -4.36
N ASP A 63 1.19 -6.59 -4.03
CA ASP A 63 0.25 -7.66 -3.66
C ASP A 63 0.13 -7.81 -2.13
N ARG A 64 -0.99 -8.40 -1.69
CA ARG A 64 -1.29 -8.60 -0.26
C ARG A 64 -0.15 -9.35 0.45
N LYS A 65 0.41 -10.38 -0.19
CA LYS A 65 1.41 -11.26 0.42
C LYS A 65 2.75 -10.54 0.59
N GLN A 66 3.16 -9.76 -0.40
CA GLN A 66 4.35 -8.91 -0.36
C GLN A 66 4.25 -7.92 0.80
N LEU A 67 3.11 -7.22 0.92
CA LEU A 67 2.87 -6.26 2.00
C LEU A 67 2.90 -6.91 3.38
N GLN A 68 2.20 -8.04 3.57
CA GLN A 68 2.21 -8.79 4.83
C GLN A 68 3.60 -9.32 5.21
N THR A 69 4.35 -9.80 4.20
CA THR A 69 5.72 -10.30 4.41
C THR A 69 6.63 -9.18 4.87
N TRP A 70 6.53 -8.01 4.22
CA TRP A 70 7.34 -6.84 4.56
C TRP A 70 6.97 -6.29 5.95
N LEU A 71 5.68 -6.15 6.25
CA LEU A 71 5.20 -5.65 7.56
C LEU A 71 5.43 -6.65 8.71
N GLY A 72 5.52 -7.94 8.42
CA GLY A 72 5.70 -9.00 9.41
C GLY A 72 4.44 -9.34 10.21
N TYR A 73 3.25 -9.00 9.70
CA TYR A 73 1.96 -9.32 10.31
C TYR A 73 0.86 -9.45 9.25
N THR A 74 -0.25 -10.12 9.59
CA THR A 74 -1.40 -10.25 8.67
C THR A 74 -2.25 -8.99 8.71
N LEU A 75 -2.79 -8.53 7.58
CA LEU A 75 -3.49 -7.24 7.51
C LEU A 75 -4.78 -7.19 8.34
N ASP A 76 -5.30 -8.37 8.72
CA ASP A 76 -6.40 -8.54 9.68
C ASP A 76 -6.02 -8.09 11.10
N GLN A 77 -4.72 -7.91 11.38
CA GLN A 77 -4.17 -7.44 12.65
C GLN A 77 -3.89 -5.92 12.65
N LEU A 78 -4.31 -5.19 11.61
CA LEU A 78 -4.22 -3.73 11.58
C LEU A 78 -5.20 -3.11 12.58
N GLU A 79 -4.70 -2.70 13.74
CA GLU A 79 -5.52 -2.10 14.80
C GLU A 79 -5.55 -0.57 14.73
N SER A 80 -4.48 0.06 14.25
CA SER A 80 -4.34 1.51 14.18
C SER A 80 -3.21 1.94 13.25
N GLU A 81 -3.28 3.18 12.76
CA GLU A 81 -2.20 3.87 12.06
C GLU A 81 -0.90 3.88 12.86
N LYS A 82 -0.99 4.08 14.19
CA LYS A 82 0.18 4.04 15.08
C LYS A 82 0.91 2.69 15.04
N LYS A 83 0.17 1.58 15.01
CA LYS A 83 0.75 0.22 14.89
C LYS A 83 1.44 0.04 13.54
N PHE A 84 0.81 0.53 12.47
CA PHE A 84 1.41 0.54 11.13
C PHE A 84 2.72 1.34 11.10
N LEU A 85 2.69 2.60 11.52
CA LEU A 85 3.87 3.49 11.51
C LEU A 85 5.02 2.92 12.35
N LYS A 86 4.73 2.29 13.49
CA LYS A 86 5.75 1.64 14.32
C LYS A 86 6.50 0.54 13.54
N GLN A 87 5.80 -0.27 12.74
CA GLN A 87 6.43 -1.33 11.96
C GLN A 87 7.19 -0.78 10.75
N VAL A 88 6.61 0.21 10.06
CA VAL A 88 7.28 0.91 8.95
C VAL A 88 8.58 1.55 9.43
N ASN A 89 8.57 2.30 10.52
CA ASN A 89 9.76 2.96 11.05
C ASN A 89 10.84 1.95 11.45
N LYS A 90 10.47 0.85 12.10
CA LYS A 90 11.40 -0.23 12.44
C LYS A 90 12.10 -0.79 11.20
N LYS A 91 11.38 -0.92 10.08
CA LYS A 91 11.90 -1.44 8.81
C LYS A 91 12.85 -0.44 8.14
N LEU A 92 12.46 0.83 8.09
CA LEU A 92 13.29 1.91 7.56
C LEU A 92 14.57 2.12 8.39
N GLU A 93 14.49 2.04 9.72
CA GLU A 93 15.65 2.10 10.63
C GLU A 93 16.62 0.93 10.42
N ALA A 94 16.11 -0.24 9.97
CA ALA A 94 16.92 -1.39 9.59
C ALA A 94 17.52 -1.27 8.17
N GLY A 95 17.27 -0.17 7.47
CA GLY A 95 17.74 0.07 6.10
C GLY A 95 16.93 -0.67 5.02
N GLU A 96 15.77 -1.24 5.37
CA GLU A 96 14.88 -1.85 4.39
C GLU A 96 14.20 -0.76 3.54
N GLN A 97 14.06 -1.00 2.24
CA GLN A 97 13.29 -0.13 1.34
C GLN A 97 11.81 -0.50 1.42
N LEU A 98 10.94 0.48 1.12
CA LEU A 98 9.51 0.21 0.97
C LEU A 98 9.29 -0.78 -0.20
N PRO A 99 8.24 -1.63 -0.14
CA PRO A 99 7.95 -2.60 -1.20
C PRO A 99 7.27 -1.95 -2.43
N ILE A 100 7.45 -0.64 -2.60
CA ILE A 100 6.93 0.24 -3.65
C ILE A 100 7.97 1.29 -4.00
#